data_AF-A0A9E3MP68-F1
#
_entry.id   AF-A0A9E3MP68-F1
#
_cell.length_a   1.000
_cell.length_b   1.000
_cell.length_c   1.000
_cell.angle_alpha   90.00
_cell.angle_beta   90.00
_cell.angle_gamma   90.00
#
_symmetry.space_group_name_H-M   'P 1'
#
loop_
_entity.id
_entity.type
_entity.pdbx_description
1 polymer ?
#
loop_
_entity_poly.entity_id
_entity_poly.type
_entity_poly.pdbx_seq_one_letter_code
_entity_poly.pdbx_strand_id
1 'polypeptide(L)'
;MTGNHRNSSITRRRALVVTGGTVAAGGFAVAGYQSAFADTADATDSTGATATGACMTLMSSVTEGPYYLDGALVRKDITEGKSGVPLTLRLTVVDATDGCTPVKGAAVEIWHCDAWGYYSGYTTANPGGSAPAESEDGSTANDNTYLRGYQIANANGVVKFETIFPGWYTPRTCHIHVKVHTGGEKEDG
;
A
#
# COMPACT_ATOMS: atom_id res chain seq x y z
N MET A 1 -47.48 -9.43 -18.52
CA MET A 1 -47.24 -9.07 -19.94
C MET A 1 -46.45 -7.77 -19.97
N THR A 2 -45.24 -7.82 -20.55
CA THR A 2 -44.44 -6.72 -21.17
C THR A 2 -44.31 -5.41 -20.37
N GLY A 3 -43.17 -5.03 -19.78
CA GLY A 3 -41.81 -5.01 -20.32
C GLY A 3 -41.55 -3.71 -21.09
N ASN A 4 -40.74 -2.78 -20.55
CA ASN A 4 -39.57 -2.25 -21.25
C ASN A 4 -38.77 -1.22 -20.44
N HIS A 5 -37.52 -1.59 -20.17
CA HIS A 5 -36.43 -0.71 -19.79
C HIS A 5 -36.11 0.26 -20.93
N ARG A 6 -35.89 1.54 -20.61
CA ARG A 6 -35.24 2.48 -21.55
C ARG A 6 -33.81 2.71 -21.09
N ASN A 7 -32.90 2.00 -21.76
CA ASN A 7 -31.48 2.30 -21.81
C ASN A 7 -31.27 3.70 -22.41
N SER A 8 -30.69 4.63 -21.66
CA SER A 8 -30.14 5.86 -22.23
C SER A 8 -28.78 5.55 -22.84
N SER A 9 -28.73 5.63 -24.16
CA SER A 9 -27.62 5.32 -25.04
C SER A 9 -26.38 6.19 -24.81
N ILE A 10 -25.22 5.55 -24.67
CA ILE A 10 -23.90 6.17 -24.79
C ILE A 10 -23.71 6.69 -26.22
N THR A 11 -23.57 8.00 -26.37
CA THR A 11 -23.37 8.68 -27.65
C THR A 11 -21.96 8.41 -28.18
N ARG A 12 -21.84 7.59 -29.24
CA ARG A 12 -20.64 7.50 -30.09
C ARG A 12 -20.56 8.72 -31.01
N ARG A 13 -19.41 9.42 -31.00
CA ARG A 13 -18.83 10.33 -32.04
C ARG A 13 -17.67 11.06 -31.34
N ARG A 14 -16.39 10.83 -31.60
CA ARG A 14 -15.67 11.04 -32.86
C ARG A 14 -14.38 10.20 -32.86
N ALA A 15 -14.26 9.27 -33.80
CA ALA A 15 -12.96 8.73 -34.21
C ALA A 15 -12.44 9.63 -35.33
N LEU A 16 -11.27 10.24 -35.15
CA LEU A 16 -10.55 10.92 -36.22
C LEU A 16 -9.59 9.90 -36.84
N VAL A 17 -9.89 9.49 -38.07
CA VAL A 17 -8.99 8.74 -38.95
C VAL A 17 -8.07 9.76 -39.62
N VAL A 18 -6.76 9.63 -39.44
CA VAL A 18 -5.77 10.31 -40.27
C VAL A 18 -5.11 9.25 -41.15
N THR A 19 -5.49 9.26 -42.44
CA THR A 19 -4.82 8.54 -43.51
C THR A 19 -3.50 9.23 -43.86
N GLY A 20 -2.48 8.42 -44.15
CA GLY A 20 -1.07 8.83 -44.22
C GLY A 20 -0.67 9.83 -45.30
N GLY A 21 0.46 10.47 -45.04
CA GLY A 21 1.26 11.26 -45.97
C GLY A 21 2.63 11.49 -45.34
N THR A 22 3.69 11.04 -46.01
CA THR A 22 5.09 11.20 -45.59
C THR A 22 5.54 12.65 -45.73
N VAL A 23 6.00 13.27 -44.65
CA VAL A 23 6.93 14.41 -44.68
C VAL A 23 8.09 14.12 -43.74
N ALA A 24 9.28 13.98 -44.32
CA ALA A 24 10.54 13.88 -43.62
C ALA A 24 11.08 15.30 -43.37
N ALA A 25 11.49 15.57 -42.12
CA ALA A 25 12.56 16.49 -41.67
C ALA A 25 12.13 17.22 -40.39
N GLY A 26 12.89 17.02 -39.31
CA GLY A 26 12.80 17.83 -38.09
C GLY A 26 12.86 16.99 -36.83
N GLY A 27 14.07 16.70 -36.36
CA GLY A 27 14.31 15.89 -35.18
C GLY A 27 13.79 16.52 -33.89
N PHE A 28 13.15 15.68 -33.08
CA PHE A 28 13.35 15.63 -31.63
C PHE A 28 13.47 14.15 -31.27
N ALA A 29 14.69 13.71 -30.99
CA ALA A 29 14.91 12.41 -30.37
C ALA A 29 14.48 12.52 -28.90
N VAL A 30 13.26 12.10 -28.59
CA VAL A 30 12.93 11.69 -27.23
C VAL A 30 13.12 10.17 -27.19
N ALA A 31 14.33 9.80 -26.78
CA ALA A 31 14.69 8.44 -26.43
C ALA A 31 13.63 7.87 -25.47
N GLY A 32 13.19 6.66 -25.77
CA GLY A 32 12.01 6.06 -25.17
C GLY A 32 12.08 5.89 -23.65
N TYR A 33 10.96 6.14 -23.01
CA TYR A 33 10.61 5.55 -21.73
C TYR A 33 9.65 4.40 -22.06
N GLN A 34 10.19 3.33 -22.64
CA GLN A 34 9.50 2.05 -22.67
C GLN A 34 9.32 1.60 -21.23
N SER A 35 8.07 1.27 -20.90
CA SER A 35 7.56 0.72 -19.65
C SER A 35 8.55 -0.16 -18.89
N ALA A 36 9.06 0.31 -17.75
CA ALA A 36 9.95 -0.46 -16.87
C ALA A 36 9.20 -1.35 -15.84
N PHE A 37 7.96 -1.73 -16.16
CA PHE A 37 7.23 -2.76 -15.40
C PHE A 37 6.62 -3.76 -16.38
N ALA A 38 7.49 -4.44 -17.11
CA ALA A 38 7.11 -5.69 -17.73
C ALA A 38 6.98 -6.75 -16.63
N ASP A 39 5.78 -7.29 -16.48
CA ASP A 39 5.49 -8.49 -15.70
C ASP A 39 5.97 -9.68 -16.54
N THR A 40 7.25 -10.00 -16.44
CA THR A 40 7.81 -11.25 -16.97
C THR A 40 8.22 -12.10 -15.78
N ALA A 41 7.37 -13.06 -15.45
CA ALA A 41 7.74 -14.23 -14.70
C ALA A 41 8.83 -14.98 -15.47
N ASP A 42 10.09 -14.71 -15.14
CA ASP A 42 11.19 -15.61 -15.46
C ASP A 42 11.56 -16.36 -14.17
N ALA A 43 11.21 -17.63 -14.15
CA ALA A 43 11.63 -18.56 -13.13
C ALA A 43 13.11 -18.90 -13.38
N THR A 44 14.01 -18.03 -12.94
CA THR A 44 15.42 -18.38 -12.84
C THR A 44 15.63 -19.11 -11.51
N ASP A 45 15.81 -20.42 -11.61
CA ASP A 45 16.21 -21.33 -10.54
C ASP A 45 17.48 -20.81 -9.87
N SER A 46 17.30 -20.17 -8.71
CA SER A 46 18.40 -19.73 -7.87
C SER A 46 18.77 -20.89 -6.96
N THR A 47 19.72 -21.70 -7.42
CA THR A 47 20.43 -22.68 -6.60
C THR A 47 20.81 -22.03 -5.27
N GLY A 48 20.28 -22.62 -4.19
CA GLY A 48 20.29 -22.06 -2.84
C GLY A 48 21.69 -21.67 -2.38
N ALA A 49 21.83 -20.39 -2.04
CA ALA A 49 22.82 -19.98 -1.07
C ALA A 49 22.31 -20.47 0.30
N THR A 50 22.85 -21.58 0.79
CA THR A 50 22.69 -22.00 2.18
C THR A 50 23.44 -20.98 3.04
N ALA A 51 22.78 -19.86 3.32
CA ALA A 51 23.22 -18.98 4.37
C ALA A 51 22.92 -19.68 5.70
N THR A 52 23.86 -20.47 6.21
CA THR A 52 23.93 -20.77 7.64
C THR A 52 24.43 -19.53 8.38
N GLY A 53 23.73 -18.41 8.17
CA GLY A 53 23.89 -17.17 8.92
C GLY A 53 22.80 -17.17 9.97
N ALA A 54 23.12 -16.69 11.18
CA ALA A 54 22.10 -16.40 12.18
C ALA A 54 20.93 -15.67 11.49
N CYS A 55 19.71 -16.20 11.69
CA CYS A 55 18.53 -15.50 11.22
C CYS A 55 18.50 -14.07 11.78
N MET A 56 17.76 -13.19 11.12
CA MET A 56 17.62 -11.80 11.53
C MET A 56 17.30 -11.71 13.03
N THR A 57 18.01 -10.84 13.76
CA THR A 57 17.62 -10.51 15.13
C THR A 57 16.26 -9.83 15.08
N LEU A 58 15.30 -10.32 15.86
CA LEU A 58 13.97 -9.70 15.96
C LEU A 58 14.13 -8.24 16.36
N MET A 59 13.51 -7.34 15.59
CA MET A 59 13.39 -5.95 16.00
C MET A 59 12.55 -5.87 17.29
N SER A 60 12.92 -4.97 18.20
CA SER A 60 12.06 -4.68 19.35
C SER A 60 10.70 -4.23 18.85
N SER A 61 9.63 -4.76 19.44
CA SER A 61 8.30 -4.18 19.28
C SER A 61 8.34 -2.73 19.76
N VAL A 62 7.68 -1.84 19.02
CA VAL A 62 7.47 -0.44 19.40
C VAL A 62 6.04 -0.24 19.88
N THR A 63 5.78 0.86 20.57
CA THR A 63 4.42 1.21 20.98
C THR A 63 3.51 1.42 19.77
N GLU A 64 2.28 0.87 19.85
CA GLU A 64 1.26 1.00 18.80
C GLU A 64 0.87 2.46 18.57
N GLY A 65 0.67 3.21 19.66
CA GLY A 65 0.33 4.62 19.66
C GLY A 65 -1.15 4.90 19.35
N PRO A 66 -1.57 6.16 19.50
CA PRO A 66 -2.99 6.52 19.67
C PRO A 66 -3.80 6.53 18.39
N TYR A 67 -3.16 6.26 17.26
CA TYR A 67 -3.75 6.40 15.93
C TYR A 67 -4.13 5.05 15.32
N TYR A 68 -3.98 3.93 16.03
CA TYR A 68 -4.49 2.64 15.57
C TYR A 68 -6.02 2.68 15.51
N LEU A 69 -6.58 2.02 14.49
CA LEU A 69 -8.01 1.82 14.30
C LEU A 69 -8.19 0.40 13.80
N ASP A 70 -9.14 -0.33 14.38
CA ASP A 70 -9.53 -1.64 13.88
C ASP A 70 -10.32 -1.52 12.55
N GLY A 71 -10.46 -2.63 11.83
CA GLY A 71 -11.21 -2.69 10.57
C GLY A 71 -10.42 -2.15 9.37
N ALA A 72 -9.09 -2.30 9.37
CA ALA A 72 -8.28 -1.97 8.21
C ALA A 72 -8.77 -2.68 6.95
N LEU A 73 -8.71 -2.00 5.81
CA LEU A 73 -9.22 -2.54 4.53
C LEU A 73 -8.16 -3.39 3.82
N VAL A 74 -8.57 -4.49 3.18
CA VAL A 74 -7.70 -5.26 2.27
C VAL A 74 -7.50 -4.47 0.98
N ARG A 75 -6.35 -3.83 0.82
CA ARG A 75 -6.02 -3.12 -0.41
C ARG A 75 -4.52 -2.90 -0.57
N LYS A 76 -4.09 -2.93 -1.82
CA LYS A 76 -2.71 -2.71 -2.22
C LYS A 76 -2.39 -1.21 -2.28
N ASP A 77 -3.21 -0.43 -2.96
CA ASP A 77 -3.15 1.03 -2.96
C ASP A 77 -3.94 1.57 -1.76
N ILE A 78 -3.22 2.20 -0.82
CA ILE A 78 -3.80 2.81 0.37
C ILE A 78 -3.85 4.34 0.25
N THR A 79 -3.43 4.94 -0.86
CA THR A 79 -3.25 6.40 -0.97
C THR A 79 -4.55 7.18 -0.82
N GLU A 80 -5.65 6.64 -1.34
CA GLU A 80 -6.93 7.36 -1.52
C GLU A 80 -6.74 8.77 -2.14
N GLY A 81 -5.78 8.91 -3.05
CA GLY A 81 -5.50 10.18 -3.72
C GLY A 81 -4.78 11.23 -2.86
N LYS A 82 -4.28 10.89 -1.67
CA LYS A 82 -3.42 11.79 -0.88
C LYS A 82 -2.17 12.19 -1.67
N SER A 83 -1.91 13.48 -1.70
CA SER A 83 -0.69 14.04 -2.28
C SER A 83 0.54 13.68 -1.45
N GLY A 84 1.64 13.36 -2.12
CA GLY A 84 2.93 13.07 -1.50
C GLY A 84 3.91 12.47 -2.50
N VAL A 85 5.10 12.10 -2.03
CA VAL A 85 6.07 11.35 -2.84
C VAL A 85 5.61 9.88 -2.87
N PRO A 86 5.33 9.28 -4.05
CA PRO A 86 4.89 7.89 -4.11
C PRO A 86 5.94 6.93 -3.54
N LEU A 87 5.49 5.93 -2.79
CA LEU A 87 6.29 4.89 -2.16
C LEU A 87 5.67 3.52 -2.45
N THR A 88 6.45 2.64 -3.07
CA THR A 88 6.14 1.21 -3.10
C THR A 88 6.82 0.53 -1.92
N LEU A 89 6.05 0.15 -0.90
CA LEU A 89 6.56 -0.54 0.28
C LEU A 89 6.39 -2.05 0.10
N ARG A 90 7.49 -2.80 0.24
CA ARG A 90 7.46 -4.26 0.31
C ARG A 90 8.02 -4.70 1.64
N LEU A 91 7.31 -5.61 2.30
CA LEU A 91 7.73 -6.21 3.57
C LEU A 91 7.75 -7.72 3.40
N THR A 92 8.75 -8.36 3.97
CA THR A 92 8.86 -9.83 4.02
C THR A 92 8.71 -10.27 5.46
N VAL A 93 7.73 -11.14 5.72
CA VAL A 93 7.51 -11.76 7.02
C VAL A 93 8.22 -13.11 7.03
N VAL A 94 9.10 -13.31 8.02
CA VAL A 94 9.86 -14.54 8.22
C VAL A 94 9.75 -15.00 9.67
N ASP A 95 9.85 -16.30 9.89
CA ASP A 95 9.95 -16.89 11.23
C ASP A 95 11.40 -16.84 11.70
N ALA A 96 11.68 -16.05 12.73
CA ALA A 96 13.03 -15.91 13.26
C ALA A 96 13.54 -17.16 14.00
N THR A 97 12.63 -18.04 14.42
CA THR A 97 12.94 -19.27 15.17
C THR A 97 13.17 -20.46 14.24
N ASP A 98 12.65 -20.40 13.02
CA ASP A 98 12.80 -21.42 11.99
C ASP A 98 13.61 -20.90 10.80
N GLY A 99 14.89 -20.59 11.03
CA GLY A 99 15.83 -20.32 9.93
C GLY A 99 15.42 -19.20 8.95
N CYS A 100 14.62 -18.23 9.38
CA CYS A 100 14.05 -17.18 8.52
C CYS A 100 13.13 -17.72 7.40
N THR A 101 12.44 -18.85 7.64
CA THR A 101 11.42 -19.38 6.73
C THR A 101 10.31 -18.35 6.49
N PRO A 102 9.92 -18.07 5.23
CA PRO A 102 8.85 -17.11 4.96
C PRO A 102 7.49 -17.52 5.53
N VAL A 103 6.77 -16.58 6.14
CA VAL A 103 5.45 -16.83 6.73
C VAL A 103 4.35 -16.51 5.73
N LYS A 104 3.90 -17.53 5.00
CA LYS A 104 2.73 -17.43 4.12
C LYS A 104 1.47 -17.17 4.93
N GLY A 105 0.60 -16.28 4.44
CA GLY A 105 -0.71 -16.04 5.02
C GLY A 105 -0.73 -15.06 6.20
N ALA A 106 0.43 -14.57 6.64
CA ALA A 106 0.47 -13.50 7.64
C ALA A 106 -0.25 -12.25 7.13
N ALA A 107 -1.15 -11.69 7.93
CA ALA A 107 -1.77 -10.39 7.63
C ALA A 107 -0.84 -9.29 8.15
N VAL A 108 -0.38 -8.44 7.25
CA VAL A 108 0.44 -7.27 7.59
C VAL A 108 -0.43 -6.04 7.39
N GLU A 109 -0.68 -5.33 8.48
CA GLU A 109 -1.38 -4.05 8.48
C GLU A 109 -0.38 -2.90 8.60
N ILE A 110 -0.62 -1.83 7.84
CA ILE A 110 0.11 -0.58 7.98
C ILE A 110 -0.84 0.61 8.12
N TRP A 111 -0.40 1.59 8.90
CA TRP A 111 -1.00 2.92 8.95
C TRP A 111 0.08 3.98 9.11
N HIS A 112 -0.14 5.16 8.52
CA HIS A 112 0.74 6.30 8.71
C HIS A 112 0.02 7.63 8.45
N CYS A 113 0.64 8.72 8.88
CA CYS A 113 0.16 10.06 8.58
C CYS A 113 0.40 10.43 7.10
N ASP A 114 -0.38 11.39 6.60
CA ASP A 114 -0.13 11.98 5.30
C ASP A 114 1.16 12.83 5.28
N ALA A 115 1.50 13.37 4.12
CA ALA A 115 2.71 14.20 3.93
C ALA A 115 2.78 15.43 4.86
N TRP A 116 1.64 15.82 5.46
CA TRP A 116 1.53 16.96 6.37
C TRP A 116 1.44 16.55 7.85
N GLY A 117 1.46 15.24 8.16
CA GLY A 117 1.45 14.73 9.53
C GLY A 117 0.07 14.38 10.07
N TYR A 118 -0.99 14.41 9.27
CA TYR A 118 -2.35 14.06 9.72
C TYR A 118 -2.66 12.58 9.51
N TYR A 119 -3.20 11.93 10.55
CA TYR A 119 -3.75 10.59 10.46
C TYR A 119 -5.22 10.63 10.02
N SER A 120 -5.60 9.71 9.13
CA SER A 120 -7.00 9.42 8.85
C SER A 120 -7.69 8.91 10.13
N GLY A 121 -8.99 9.15 10.27
CA GLY A 121 -9.71 9.02 11.55
C GLY A 121 -9.52 10.20 12.50
N TYR A 122 -8.32 10.79 12.57
CA TYR A 122 -7.98 11.85 13.54
C TYR A 122 -7.58 13.16 12.87
N THR A 123 -8.32 13.59 11.85
CA THR A 123 -7.95 14.74 10.99
C THR A 123 -7.98 16.09 11.70
N THR A 124 -8.57 16.17 12.89
CA THR A 124 -8.57 17.37 13.74
C THR A 124 -7.36 17.44 14.68
N ALA A 125 -6.61 16.35 14.84
CA ALA A 125 -5.38 16.32 15.63
C ALA A 125 -4.29 17.07 14.87
N ASN A 126 -3.83 18.19 15.44
CA ASN A 126 -2.78 19.01 14.84
C ASN A 126 -1.43 18.27 14.89
N PRO A 127 -0.67 18.14 13.78
CA PRO A 127 0.66 17.54 13.74
C PRO A 127 1.69 18.19 14.68
N GLY A 128 1.46 19.43 15.12
CA GLY A 128 2.27 20.11 16.13
C GLY A 128 1.68 20.12 17.54
N GLY A 129 0.50 19.51 17.74
CA GLY A 129 -0.23 19.48 19.00
C GLY A 129 -0.08 18.17 19.75
N SER A 130 -0.88 18.02 20.81
CA SER A 130 -0.99 16.75 21.52
C SER A 130 -1.67 15.71 20.62
N ALA A 131 -1.18 14.48 20.67
CA ALA A 131 -1.87 13.34 20.08
C ALA A 131 -3.28 13.20 20.70
N PRO A 132 -4.26 12.62 19.97
CA PRO A 132 -5.54 12.29 20.55
C PRO A 132 -5.34 11.34 21.74
N ALA A 133 -6.31 11.33 22.65
CA ALA A 133 -6.33 10.32 23.70
C ALA A 133 -6.36 8.93 23.03
N GLU A 134 -5.55 8.01 23.54
CA GLU A 134 -5.58 6.61 23.12
C GLU A 134 -7.01 6.08 23.30
N SER A 135 -7.68 5.69 22.22
CA SER A 135 -9.00 5.05 22.28
C SER A 135 -8.91 3.70 21.59
N GLU A 136 -9.10 2.63 22.35
CA GLU A 136 -9.06 1.26 21.81
C GLU A 136 -10.21 0.99 20.82
N ASP A 137 -11.34 1.70 20.97
CA ASP A 137 -12.53 1.54 20.12
C ASP A 137 -12.62 2.56 18.97
N GLY A 138 -11.64 3.48 18.86
CA GLY A 138 -11.68 4.54 17.85
C GLY A 138 -12.91 5.45 17.93
N SER A 139 -13.61 5.52 19.07
CA SER A 139 -14.90 6.24 19.22
C SER A 139 -14.86 7.73 18.89
N THR A 140 -13.68 8.34 18.84
CA THR A 140 -13.49 9.74 18.46
C THR A 140 -13.02 9.91 17.00
N ALA A 141 -12.79 8.82 16.29
CA ALA A 141 -12.34 8.82 14.92
C ALA A 141 -13.49 9.10 13.94
N ASN A 142 -13.17 9.73 12.82
CA ASN A 142 -14.05 9.84 11.66
C ASN A 142 -13.82 8.72 10.65
N ASP A 143 -14.67 8.64 9.63
CA ASP A 143 -14.69 7.54 8.65
C ASP A 143 -13.57 7.62 7.58
N ASN A 144 -12.62 8.56 7.69
CA ASN A 144 -11.52 8.61 6.73
C ASN A 144 -10.60 7.40 6.92
N THR A 145 -10.24 6.74 5.82
CA THR A 145 -9.41 5.52 5.86
C THR A 145 -8.08 5.65 5.14
N TYR A 146 -7.79 6.77 4.47
CA TYR A 146 -6.56 6.94 3.69
C TYR A 146 -5.29 6.54 4.45
N LEU A 147 -4.31 6.00 3.74
CA LEU A 147 -3.01 5.58 4.25
C LEU A 147 -3.10 4.53 5.37
N ARG A 148 -4.18 3.74 5.36
CA ARG A 148 -4.38 2.54 6.18
C ARG A 148 -4.75 1.36 5.30
N GLY A 149 -4.29 0.17 5.65
CA GLY A 149 -4.73 -1.06 5.02
C GLY A 149 -3.88 -2.25 5.41
N TYR A 150 -4.36 -3.43 5.06
CA TYR A 150 -3.59 -4.66 5.24
C TYR A 150 -3.50 -5.49 3.98
N GLN A 151 -2.48 -6.34 3.93
CA GLN A 151 -2.23 -7.30 2.87
C GLN A 151 -1.89 -8.65 3.48
N ILE A 152 -2.25 -9.73 2.76
CA ILE A 152 -1.91 -11.09 3.14
C ILE A 152 -0.61 -11.49 2.44
N ALA A 153 0.35 -11.96 3.23
CA ALA A 153 1.65 -12.39 2.74
C ALA A 153 1.51 -13.59 1.80
N ASN A 154 2.18 -13.51 0.65
CA ASN A 154 2.18 -14.58 -0.35
C ASN A 154 3.04 -15.79 0.10
N ALA A 155 3.24 -16.76 -0.80
CA ALA A 155 4.04 -17.97 -0.51
C ALA A 155 5.50 -17.66 -0.09
N ASN A 156 6.03 -16.50 -0.48
CA ASN A 156 7.37 -16.04 -0.12
C ASN A 156 7.35 -15.09 1.09
N GLY A 157 6.24 -15.03 1.85
CA GLY A 157 6.10 -14.13 3.00
C GLY A 157 6.01 -12.65 2.63
N VAL A 158 5.82 -12.30 1.36
CA VAL A 158 5.90 -10.91 0.88
C VAL A 158 4.51 -10.27 0.82
N VAL A 159 4.41 -9.04 1.32
CA VAL A 159 3.32 -8.10 1.06
C VAL A 159 3.82 -6.88 0.28
N LYS A 160 2.93 -6.22 -0.47
CA LYS A 160 3.22 -4.99 -1.21
C LYS A 160 2.12 -3.96 -0.99
N PHE A 161 2.52 -2.74 -0.68
CA PHE A 161 1.66 -1.56 -0.63
C PHE A 161 2.12 -0.49 -1.62
N GLU A 162 1.15 0.22 -2.17
CA GLU A 162 1.30 1.46 -2.91
C GLU A 162 0.78 2.59 -2.01
N THR A 163 1.67 3.48 -1.62
CA THR A 163 1.40 4.56 -0.66
C THR A 163 2.23 5.81 -0.98
N ILE A 164 2.30 6.77 -0.06
CA ILE A 164 3.21 7.92 -0.10
C ILE A 164 4.21 7.87 1.07
N PHE A 165 5.35 8.54 0.92
CA PHE A 165 6.28 8.75 2.04
C PHE A 165 5.59 9.59 3.15
N PRO A 166 5.64 9.15 4.43
CA PRO A 166 4.91 9.82 5.50
C PRO A 166 5.53 11.18 5.85
N GLY A 167 4.67 12.10 6.29
CA GLY A 167 5.11 13.35 6.90
C GLY A 167 5.73 13.16 8.28
N TRP A 168 6.01 14.28 8.92
CA TRP A 168 6.48 14.36 10.30
C TRP A 168 5.39 14.99 11.18
N TYR A 169 5.36 14.62 12.46
CA TYR A 169 4.52 15.28 13.47
C TYR A 169 5.24 15.26 14.83
N THR A 170 5.09 16.30 15.63
CA THR A 170 5.73 16.40 16.95
C THR A 170 5.22 15.30 17.88
N PRO A 171 6.09 14.62 18.67
CA PRO A 171 7.55 14.72 18.73
C PRO A 171 8.28 13.62 17.92
N ARG A 172 7.62 13.01 16.93
CA ARG A 172 8.04 11.76 16.31
C ARG A 172 8.72 12.01 14.96
N THR A 173 9.80 11.30 14.67
CA THR A 173 10.36 11.25 13.30
C THR A 173 9.33 10.68 12.30
N CYS A 174 9.53 10.87 11.00
CA CYS A 174 8.74 10.18 9.96
C CYS A 174 8.76 8.66 10.19
N HIS A 175 7.59 8.02 10.20
CA HIS A 175 7.47 6.57 10.40
C HIS A 175 6.20 6.01 9.76
N ILE A 176 6.22 4.70 9.55
CA ILE A 176 5.07 3.89 9.17
C ILE A 176 4.86 2.87 10.28
N HIS A 177 3.65 2.77 10.80
CA HIS A 177 3.31 1.73 11.75
C HIS A 177 3.07 0.41 11.01
N VAL A 178 3.45 -0.70 11.66
CA VAL A 178 3.26 -2.04 11.14
C VAL A 178 2.74 -2.93 12.25
N LYS A 179 1.71 -3.71 11.96
CA LYS A 179 1.20 -4.77 12.83
C LYS A 179 1.09 -6.06 12.02
N VAL A 180 1.55 -7.16 12.59
CA VAL A 180 1.58 -8.46 11.91
C VAL A 180 0.73 -9.44 12.71
N HIS A 181 -0.25 -10.03 12.05
CA HIS A 181 -1.11 -11.07 12.61
C HIS A 181 -0.76 -12.40 11.96
N THR A 182 -0.58 -13.44 12.78
CA THR A 182 -0.30 -14.81 12.36
C THR A 182 -1.30 -15.77 13.00
N GLY A 183 -1.57 -16.90 12.34
CA GLY A 183 -2.43 -17.96 12.89
C GLY A 183 -3.92 -17.66 12.96
N GLY A 184 -4.38 -16.56 12.34
CA GLY A 184 -5.80 -16.19 12.24
C GLY A 184 -6.39 -16.47 10.86
N GLU A 185 -7.72 -16.47 10.78
CA GLU A 185 -8.47 -16.48 9.53
C GLU A 185 -8.91 -15.05 9.18
N LYS A 186 -9.04 -14.76 7.89
CA LYS A 186 -9.61 -13.48 7.45
C LYS A 186 -11.11 -13.50 7.76
N GLU A 187 -11.59 -12.54 8.52
CA GLU A 187 -13.04 -12.33 8.66
C GLU A 187 -13.57 -11.76 7.33
N ASP A 188 -14.36 -12.56 6.63
CA ASP A 188 -15.10 -12.09 5.46
C ASP A 188 -16.31 -11.29 5.97
N GLY A 189 -16.24 -9.96 5.79
CA GLY A 189 -17.32 -9.05 6.16
C GLY A 189 -18.62 -9.27 5.38
#